data_AF-A0A968BQE6-F1
#
_entry.id   AF-A0A968BQE6-F1
#
_cell.length_a   1.000
_cell.length_b   1.000
_cell.length_c   1.000
_cell.angle_alpha   90.00
_cell.angle_beta   90.00
_cell.angle_gamma   90.00
#
_symmetry.space_group_name_H-M   'P 1'
#
loop_
_entity.id
_entity.type
_entity.pdbx_description
1 polymer ?
#
loop_
_entity_poly.entity_id
_entity_poly.type
_entity_poly.pdbx_seq_one_letter_code
_entity_poly.pdbx_strand_id
1 'polypeptide(L)'
;MDLETPGTAIMDLTSIPPGTDYGIYLYDEKKTLICYSQRSGNRDEHAVCNLNQPGRYYVRVYPWTGCNDNDPYTLKVTYPTPA
;
A
#
# COMPACT_ATOMS: atom_id res chain seq x y z
N MET A 1 2.58 -6.52 7.29
CA MET A 1 2.04 -6.14 8.60
C MET A 1 1.38 -7.37 9.20
N ASP A 2 1.56 -7.58 10.50
CA ASP A 2 0.90 -8.64 11.25
C ASP A 2 -0.27 -8.00 12.00
N LEU A 3 -1.48 -8.50 11.76
CA LEU A 3 -2.72 -7.97 12.29
C LEU A 3 -3.31 -8.98 13.29
N GLU A 4 -3.50 -8.56 14.54
CA GLU A 4 -3.97 -9.45 15.62
C GLU A 4 -5.51 -9.52 15.71
N THR A 5 -6.21 -8.51 15.19
CA THR A 5 -7.68 -8.46 15.15
C THR A 5 -8.16 -7.83 13.85
N PRO A 6 -9.33 -8.24 13.32
CA PRO A 6 -9.95 -7.58 12.17
C PRO A 6 -10.04 -6.06 12.34
N GLY A 7 -9.93 -5.33 11.24
CA GLY A 7 -10.05 -3.88 11.25
C GLY A 7 -9.65 -3.24 9.93
N THR A 8 -9.44 -1.93 9.96
CA THR A 8 -9.16 -1.15 8.76
C THR A 8 -7.69 -0.76 8.69
N ALA A 9 -7.03 -1.10 7.59
CA ALA A 9 -5.73 -0.57 7.23
C ALA A 9 -5.88 0.61 6.27
N ILE A 10 -5.13 1.67 6.49
CA ILE A 10 -5.03 2.83 5.60
C ILE A 10 -3.62 2.87 5.06
N MET A 11 -3.49 2.90 3.74
CA MET A 11 -2.21 2.99 3.05
C MET A 11 -2.14 4.30 2.28
N ASP A 12 -1.04 5.02 2.46
CA ASP A 12 -0.71 6.24 1.74
C ASP A 12 0.64 6.06 1.06
N LEU A 13 0.71 6.32 -0.25
CA LEU A 13 1.96 6.48 -0.99
C LEU A 13 2.05 7.92 -1.45
N THR A 14 3.06 8.63 -0.96
CA THR A 14 3.23 10.05 -1.24
C THR A 14 4.63 10.32 -1.75
N SER A 15 4.84 11.53 -2.29
CA SER A 15 6.13 11.94 -2.87
C SER A 15 6.56 11.00 -4.00
N ILE A 16 5.61 10.57 -4.84
CA ILE A 16 5.91 9.72 -6.00
C ILE A 16 6.75 10.56 -6.99
N PRO A 17 7.92 10.07 -7.42
CA PRO A 17 8.80 10.83 -8.30
C PRO A 17 8.14 11.22 -9.62
N PRO A 18 8.34 12.45 -10.13
CA PRO A 18 7.91 12.84 -11.47
C PRO A 18 8.44 11.88 -12.54
N GLY A 19 7.63 11.61 -13.56
CA GLY A 19 7.99 10.68 -14.63
C GLY A 19 7.85 9.19 -14.26
N THR A 20 7.32 8.88 -13.08
CA THR A 20 6.97 7.53 -12.65
C THR A 20 5.46 7.39 -12.40
N ASP A 21 4.99 6.16 -12.29
CA ASP A 21 3.61 5.79 -11.97
C ASP A 21 3.63 4.59 -11.04
N TYR A 22 3.53 4.83 -9.73
CA TYR A 22 3.63 3.80 -8.69
C TYR A 22 2.27 3.56 -8.05
N GLY A 23 1.82 2.31 -8.05
CA GLY A 23 0.64 1.89 -7.29
C GLY A 23 1.00 1.23 -5.97
N ILE A 24 0.01 1.15 -5.08
CA ILE A 24 0.07 0.38 -3.83
C ILE A 24 -0.97 -0.71 -3.81
N TYR A 25 -0.56 -1.90 -3.37
CA TYR A 25 -1.39 -3.10 -3.37
C TYR A 25 -1.24 -3.79 -2.01
N LEU A 26 -2.35 -4.23 -1.44
CA LEU A 26 -2.37 -5.04 -0.24
C LEU A 26 -2.81 -6.45 -0.57
N TYR A 27 -2.04 -7.42 -0.09
CA TYR A 27 -2.33 -8.84 -0.24
C TYR A 27 -2.48 -9.51 1.11
N ASP A 28 -3.30 -10.56 1.15
CA ASP A 28 -3.36 -11.47 2.29
C ASP A 28 -2.17 -12.45 2.33
N GLU A 29 -2.19 -13.37 3.30
CA GLU A 29 -1.12 -14.35 3.50
C GLU A 29 -0.91 -15.27 2.27
N LYS A 30 -1.98 -15.55 1.53
CA LYS A 30 -1.97 -16.37 0.31
C LYS A 30 -1.59 -15.58 -0.94
N LYS A 31 -1.23 -14.30 -0.78
CA LYS A 31 -0.93 -13.34 -1.86
C LYS A 31 -2.15 -13.04 -2.73
N THR A 32 -3.35 -13.20 -2.20
CA THR A 32 -4.59 -12.74 -2.84
C THR A 32 -4.73 -11.23 -2.65
N LEU A 33 -5.00 -10.51 -3.73
CA LEU A 33 -5.17 -9.06 -3.70
C LEU A 33 -6.46 -8.69 -2.94
N ILE A 34 -6.33 -7.81 -1.95
CA ILE A 34 -7.44 -7.35 -1.11
C ILE A 34 -7.91 -5.96 -1.53
N CYS A 35 -6.98 -5.03 -1.70
CA CYS A 35 -7.25 -3.65 -2.06
C CYS A 35 -6.02 -3.05 -2.76
N TYR A 36 -6.22 -1.96 -3.49
CA TYR A 36 -5.13 -1.24 -4.12
C TYR A 36 -5.53 0.20 -4.43
N SER A 37 -4.53 1.02 -4.78
CA SER A 37 -4.69 2.32 -5.44
C SER A 37 -3.59 2.46 -6.49
N GLN A 38 -3.97 2.97 -7.67
CA GLN A 38 -3.08 3.13 -8.83
C GLN A 38 -3.63 4.26 -9.70
N ARG A 39 -3.43 5.49 -9.28
CA ARG A 39 -3.75 6.70 -10.03
C ARG A 39 -2.66 6.95 -11.05
N SER A 40 -3.05 7.46 -12.21
CA SER A 40 -2.10 7.69 -13.29
C SER A 40 -1.06 8.76 -12.95
N GLY A 41 0.18 8.49 -13.39
CA GLY A 41 1.33 9.37 -13.18
C GLY A 41 1.80 9.39 -11.73
N ASN A 42 2.35 10.52 -11.29
CA ASN A 42 2.99 10.63 -9.97
C ASN A 42 2.05 11.19 -8.87
N ARG A 43 0.75 10.93 -8.99
CA ARG A 43 -0.24 11.40 -8.00
C ARG A 43 -0.16 10.54 -6.76
N ASP A 44 -0.28 11.15 -5.58
CA ASP A 44 -0.35 10.40 -4.33
C ASP A 44 -1.47 9.35 -4.36
N GLU A 45 -1.13 8.17 -3.85
CA GLU A 45 -2.03 7.05 -3.68
C GLU A 45 -2.62 7.01 -2.28
N HIS A 46 -3.89 6.66 -2.20
CA HIS A 46 -4.61 6.44 -0.95
C HIS A 46 -5.52 5.23 -1.09
N ALA A 47 -5.47 4.32 -0.12
CA ALA A 47 -6.34 3.15 -0.04
C ALA A 47 -6.82 2.90 1.39
N VAL A 48 -8.12 2.65 1.54
CA VAL A 48 -8.75 2.21 2.78
C VAL A 48 -9.17 0.75 2.61
N CYS A 49 -8.62 -0.14 3.45
CA CYS A 49 -8.69 -1.58 3.25
C CYS A 49 -9.28 -2.25 4.49
N ASN A 50 -10.45 -2.88 4.32
CA ASN A 50 -11.10 -3.60 5.39
C ASN A 50 -10.60 -5.05 5.45
N LEU A 51 -10.04 -5.42 6.60
CA LEU A 51 -9.40 -6.71 6.83
C LEU A 51 -10.22 -7.51 7.83
N ASN A 52 -10.84 -8.57 7.34
CA ASN A 52 -11.85 -9.31 8.10
C ASN A 52 -11.26 -10.41 8.99
N GLN A 53 -9.94 -10.66 8.89
CA GLN A 53 -9.26 -11.74 9.60
C GLN A 53 -7.94 -11.21 10.17
N PRO A 54 -7.52 -11.71 11.35
CA PRO A 54 -6.14 -11.56 11.77
C PRO A 54 -5.21 -12.35 10.85
N GLY A 55 -3.94 -11.97 10.81
CA GLY A 55 -2.91 -12.66 10.04
C GLY A 55 -1.89 -11.72 9.42
N ARG A 56 -1.05 -12.30 8.56
CA ARG A 56 0.01 -11.59 7.86
C ARG A 56 -0.49 -11.03 6.53
N TYR A 57 -0.28 -9.73 6.34
CA TYR A 57 -0.59 -9.01 5.12
C TYR A 57 0.66 -8.40 4.51
N TYR A 58 0.69 -8.30 3.18
CA TYR A 58 1.83 -7.80 2.42
C TYR A 58 1.43 -6.54 1.65
N VAL A 59 2.19 -5.46 1.85
CA VAL A 59 2.08 -4.25 1.03
C VAL A 59 3.13 -4.32 -0.06
N ARG A 60 2.72 -4.08 -1.30
CA ARG A 60 3.60 -3.97 -2.45
C ARG A 60 3.45 -2.58 -3.04
N VAL A 61 4.56 -1.87 -3.16
CA VAL A 61 4.69 -0.72 -4.06
C VAL A 61 5.11 -1.28 -5.41
N TYR A 62 4.37 -0.95 -6.48
CA TYR A 62 4.63 -1.49 -7.81
C TYR A 62 4.64 -0.38 -8.87
N PRO A 63 5.73 -0.25 -9.65
CA PRO A 63 5.77 0.68 -10.76
C PRO A 63 5.00 0.14 -11.96
N TRP A 64 3.97 0.87 -12.39
CA TRP A 64 3.32 0.64 -13.68
C TRP A 64 4.19 1.14 -14.83
N THR A 65 4.76 2.33 -14.69
CA THR A 65 5.75 2.90 -15.62
C THR A 65 6.83 3.69 -14.91
N GLY A 66 8.05 3.67 -15.46
CA GLY A 66 9.21 4.41 -14.95
C GLY A 66 9.76 3.88 -13.62
N CYS A 67 10.99 4.30 -13.30
CA CYS A 67 11.60 4.12 -11.99
C CYS A 67 12.52 5.32 -11.70
N ASN A 68 12.78 5.61 -10.42
CA ASN A 68 13.71 6.64 -10.02
C ASN A 68 14.51 6.19 -8.79
N ASP A 69 15.82 6.06 -8.94
CA ASP A 69 16.71 5.59 -7.88
C ASP A 69 17.23 6.72 -6.98
N ASN A 70 16.98 7.98 -7.36
CA ASN A 70 17.50 9.17 -6.67
C ASN A 70 16.43 9.96 -5.90
N ASP A 71 15.15 9.77 -6.24
CA ASP A 71 14.03 10.45 -5.60
C ASP A 71 13.13 9.41 -4.90
N PRO A 72 13.07 9.40 -3.56
CA PRO A 72 12.33 8.38 -2.82
C PRO A 72 10.83 8.72 -2.71
N TYR A 73 10.00 7.69 -2.75
CA TYR A 73 8.62 7.78 -2.26
C TYR A 73 8.56 7.60 -0.73
N THR A 74 7.44 8.00 -0.14
CA THR A 74 7.09 7.69 1.25
C THR A 74 5.88 6.77 1.31
N LEU A 75 6.06 5.59 1.92
CA LEU A 75 4.97 4.65 2.23
C LEU A 75 4.59 4.76 3.70
N LYS A 76 3.32 5.04 3.99
CA LYS A 76 2.75 5.00 5.34
C LYS A 76 1.61 3.98 5.38
N VAL A 77 1.61 3.15 6.41
CA VAL A 77 0.55 2.18 6.67
C VAL A 77 0.08 2.34 8.10
N THR A 78 -1.20 2.66 8.28
CA THR A 78 -1.86 2.76 9.59
C THR A 78 -2.81 1.58 9.74
N TYR A 79 -2.73 0.84 10.84
CA TYR A 79 -3.57 -0.34 11.08
C TYR A 79 -3.76 -0.55 12.59
N PRO A 80 -4.78 -1.32 13.02
CA PRO A 80 -4.96 -1.66 14.42
C PRO A 80 -3.72 -2.35 14.98
N THR A 81 -3.21 -1.83 16.09
CA THR A 81 -2.17 -2.48 16.89
C THR A 81 -2.80 -2.98 18.19
N PRO A 82 -2.28 -4.05 18.80
CA PRO A 82 -2.68 -4.45 20.13
C PRO A 82 -2.54 -3.29 21.12
N ALA A 83 -3.47 -3.20 22.07
CA ALA A 83 -3.43 -2.23 23.17
C ALA A 83 -2.31 -2.54 24.17
#